data_AF-A0A953WHK0-F1
#
_entry.id   AF-A0A953WHK0-F1
#
_cell.length_a   1.000
_cell.length_b   1.000
_cell.length_c   1.000
_cell.angle_alpha   90.00
_cell.angle_beta   90.00
_cell.angle_gamma   90.00
#
_symmetry.space_group_name_H-M   'P 1'
#
loop_
_entity.id
_entity.type
_entity.pdbx_description
1 polymer ?
#
loop_
_entity_poly.entity_id
_entity_poly.type
_entity_poly.pdbx_seq_one_letter_code
_entity_poly.pdbx_strand_id
1 'polypeptide(L)'
;MASRFTFDGALMFGFRAAHAKSFPWKFALAFAVVSTVLTALFAWLTKDAIFGFMDAVEQLDSVGADDPAQVFSVFFSLFGGLLPWIVLGSLASLVVWAMFMAATQRRYIRDEAFSIRFGPDELRIMAVGVVWYLGVSLMYLLPSLVMLPMFGIVSDFANGDISENEMVAFMLGRMSIVALMFLVMFPVYVFFATRFSPVFAMTVKERRIAFGDAWIVSRGRFWPILGAFLILAIVGGMAVGFAGSIAQMLVTPAFMGSVSRVEDSSELRSLFTPTLTIALLLYAFIRYFLSGLLMHFVQGPAAFAARHDPRGSVDDALSVEEFN
;
A
#
# COMPACT_ATOMS: atom_id res chain seq x y z
N MET A 1 31.80 -9.74 -11.51
CA MET A 1 30.38 -10.01 -11.17
C MET A 1 29.71 -10.66 -12.38
N ALA A 2 28.72 -11.54 -12.18
CA ALA A 2 28.15 -12.36 -13.27
C ALA A 2 27.56 -11.48 -14.37
N SER A 3 28.08 -11.59 -15.60
CA SER A 3 27.71 -10.75 -16.77
C SER A 3 26.30 -10.98 -17.32
N ARG A 4 25.47 -11.80 -16.66
CA ARG A 4 24.15 -12.21 -17.14
C ARG A 4 23.12 -12.10 -16.04
N PHE A 5 21.97 -11.54 -16.38
CA PHE A 5 20.79 -11.52 -15.53
C PHE A 5 20.30 -12.95 -15.30
N THR A 6 20.14 -13.34 -14.03
CA THR A 6 19.64 -14.67 -13.62
C THR A 6 18.52 -14.55 -12.61
N PHE A 7 17.72 -15.61 -12.50
CA PHE A 7 16.67 -15.73 -11.49
C PHE A 7 17.22 -15.68 -10.06
N ASP A 8 18.26 -16.48 -9.76
CA ASP A 8 18.93 -16.48 -8.45
C ASP A 8 19.47 -15.09 -8.12
N GLY A 9 20.06 -14.40 -9.12
CA GLY A 9 20.51 -13.03 -8.99
C GLY A 9 19.38 -12.10 -8.57
N ALA A 10 18.24 -12.14 -9.28
CA ALA A 10 17.08 -11.29 -8.98
C ALA A 10 16.49 -11.57 -7.59
N LEU A 11 16.39 -12.85 -7.19
CA LEU A 11 15.86 -13.26 -5.89
C LEU A 11 16.78 -12.86 -4.74
N MET A 12 18.09 -13.10 -4.90
CA MET A 12 19.07 -12.94 -3.82
C MET A 12 19.70 -11.55 -3.77
N PHE A 13 19.42 -10.67 -4.73
CA PHE A 13 20.07 -9.36 -4.82
C PHE A 13 19.92 -8.53 -3.55
N GLY A 14 18.73 -8.46 -2.97
CA GLY A 14 18.49 -7.72 -1.72
C GLY A 14 19.33 -8.22 -0.54
N PHE A 15 19.66 -9.52 -0.52
CA PHE A 15 20.46 -10.15 0.53
C PHE A 15 21.97 -10.10 0.27
N ARG A 16 22.36 -9.97 -1.00
CA ARG A 16 23.77 -9.92 -1.44
C ARG A 16 24.27 -8.49 -1.72
N ALA A 17 23.38 -7.49 -1.71
CA ALA A 17 23.72 -6.09 -1.91
C ALA A 17 24.74 -5.60 -0.87
N ALA A 18 25.53 -4.59 -1.23
CA ALA A 18 26.49 -4.00 -0.32
C ALA A 18 25.79 -3.53 0.98
N HIS A 19 26.43 -3.72 2.13
CA HIS A 19 25.89 -3.41 3.46
C HIS A 19 24.55 -4.10 3.82
N ALA A 20 24.21 -5.24 3.20
CA ALA A 20 23.00 -6.02 3.52
C ALA A 20 22.84 -6.39 5.01
N LYS A 21 23.94 -6.44 5.78
CA LYS A 21 23.88 -6.74 7.23
C LYS A 21 23.43 -5.58 8.11
N SER A 22 23.51 -4.33 7.64
CA SER A 22 23.26 -3.15 8.49
C SER A 22 22.23 -2.19 7.90
N PHE A 23 22.17 -2.05 6.57
CA PHE A 23 21.26 -1.13 5.91
C PHE A 23 19.77 -1.48 6.13
N PRO A 24 19.30 -2.74 5.93
CA PRO A 24 17.88 -3.06 6.05
C PRO A 24 17.32 -2.77 7.44
N TRP A 25 18.11 -2.98 8.48
CA TRP A 25 17.72 -2.72 9.87
C TRP A 25 17.58 -1.23 10.15
N LYS A 26 18.54 -0.40 9.70
CA LYS A 26 18.46 1.06 9.84
C LYS A 26 17.27 1.61 9.04
N PHE A 27 17.08 1.11 7.82
CA PHE A 27 15.97 1.47 6.95
C PHE A 27 14.63 1.14 7.60
N ALA A 28 14.44 -0.09 8.06
CA ALA A 28 13.20 -0.55 8.68
C ALA A 28 12.91 0.17 9.99
N LEU A 29 13.94 0.41 10.82
CA LEU A 29 13.79 1.17 12.06
C LEU A 29 13.35 2.61 11.77
N ALA A 30 13.99 3.29 10.83
CA ALA A 30 13.61 4.64 10.47
C ALA A 30 12.21 4.70 9.86
N PHE A 31 11.85 3.73 9.02
CA PHE A 31 10.51 3.62 8.45
C PHE A 31 9.46 3.42 9.53
N ALA A 32 9.74 2.56 10.52
CA ALA A 32 8.87 2.33 11.66
C ALA A 32 8.68 3.60 12.50
N VAL A 33 9.77 4.26 12.88
CA VAL A 33 9.70 5.49 13.69
C VAL A 33 8.91 6.58 12.96
N VAL A 34 9.26 6.90 11.71
CA VAL A 34 8.60 7.96 10.95
C VAL A 34 7.12 7.64 10.73
N SER A 35 6.80 6.40 10.35
CA SER A 35 5.41 6.00 10.10
C SER A 35 4.58 5.96 11.38
N THR A 36 5.13 5.48 12.50
CA THR A 36 4.43 5.49 13.80
C THR A 36 4.19 6.91 14.30
N VAL A 37 5.18 7.80 14.20
CA VAL A 37 5.02 9.21 14.58
C VAL A 37 3.95 9.88 13.72
N LEU A 38 3.98 9.63 12.40
CA LEU A 38 2.96 10.17 11.49
C LEU A 38 1.57 9.62 11.81
N THR A 39 1.45 8.32 12.10
CA THR A 39 0.17 7.71 12.50
C THR A 39 -0.33 8.27 13.84
N ALA A 40 0.55 8.47 14.82
CA ALA A 40 0.19 9.10 16.10
C ALA A 40 -0.29 10.55 15.90
N LEU A 41 0.44 11.33 15.10
CA LEU A 41 0.06 12.70 14.75
C LEU A 41 -1.26 12.75 13.99
N PHE A 42 -1.44 11.85 13.02
CA PHE A 42 -2.68 11.78 12.25
C PHE A 42 -3.87 11.38 13.13
N ALA A 43 -3.73 10.37 13.99
CA ALA A 43 -4.76 9.99 14.94
C ALA A 43 -5.12 11.14 15.89
N TRP A 44 -4.13 11.92 16.34
CA TRP A 44 -4.36 13.09 17.18
C TRP A 44 -5.09 14.23 16.43
N LEU A 45 -4.70 14.52 15.18
CA LEU A 45 -5.32 15.57 14.35
C LEU A 45 -6.75 15.22 13.92
N THR A 46 -7.02 13.93 13.70
CA THR A 46 -8.31 13.43 13.20
C THR A 46 -9.29 13.06 14.30
N LYS A 47 -8.87 13.09 15.57
CA LYS A 47 -9.69 12.65 16.71
C LYS A 47 -11.08 13.29 16.75
N ASP A 48 -11.17 14.59 16.45
CA ASP A 48 -12.44 15.32 16.55
C ASP A 48 -13.38 14.92 15.40
N ALA A 49 -12.83 14.64 14.23
CA ALA A 49 -13.58 14.09 13.10
C ALA A 49 -14.05 12.65 13.39
N ILE A 50 -13.24 11.85 14.10
CA ILE A 50 -13.62 10.50 14.54
C ILE A 50 -14.73 10.57 15.60
N PHE A 51 -14.66 11.52 16.54
CA PHE A 51 -15.74 11.72 17.51
C PHE A 51 -17.03 12.21 16.86
N GLY A 52 -16.95 13.14 15.90
CA GLY A 52 -18.13 13.52 15.11
C GLY A 52 -18.70 12.34 14.31
N PHE A 53 -17.86 11.43 13.84
CA PHE A 53 -18.30 10.18 13.22
C PHE A 53 -19.08 9.30 14.22
N MET A 54 -18.58 9.14 15.45
CA MET A 54 -19.26 8.36 16.49
C MET A 54 -20.65 8.93 16.82
N ASP A 55 -20.75 10.25 16.96
CA ASP A 55 -22.03 10.93 17.26
C ASP A 55 -23.07 10.73 16.14
N ALA A 56 -22.62 10.70 14.88
CA ALA A 56 -23.51 10.47 13.74
C ALA A 56 -23.93 9.00 13.60
N VAL A 57 -23.12 8.05 14.07
CA VAL A 57 -23.51 6.63 14.20
C VAL A 57 -24.56 6.46 15.30
N GLU A 58 -24.39 7.12 16.46
CA GLU A 58 -25.37 7.13 17.54
C GLU A 58 -26.71 7.73 17.07
N GLN A 59 -26.67 8.81 16.29
CA GLN A 59 -27.87 9.38 15.66
C GLN A 59 -28.57 8.37 14.74
N LEU A 60 -27.81 7.60 13.96
CA LEU A 60 -28.38 6.59 13.07
C LEU A 60 -29.12 5.49 13.84
N ASP A 61 -28.55 5.05 14.96
CA ASP A 61 -29.17 4.05 15.84
C ASP A 61 -30.47 4.58 16.48
N SER A 62 -30.51 5.88 16.79
CA SER A 62 -31.69 6.53 17.38
C SER A 62 -32.85 6.77 16.40
N VAL A 63 -32.57 6.94 15.11
CA VAL A 63 -33.56 7.29 14.07
C VAL A 63 -34.26 6.05 13.50
N GLY A 64 -33.66 4.86 13.66
CA GLY A 64 -34.15 3.61 13.06
C GLY A 64 -33.85 3.55 11.55
N ALA A 65 -33.47 2.37 11.07
CA ALA A 65 -33.03 2.15 9.68
C ALA A 65 -34.18 2.03 8.66
N ASP A 66 -35.34 2.62 8.94
CA ASP A 66 -36.57 2.41 8.18
C ASP A 66 -36.61 3.20 6.86
N ASP A 67 -35.83 4.29 6.76
CA ASP A 67 -35.70 5.10 5.55
C ASP A 67 -34.27 5.00 4.97
N PRO A 68 -34.09 4.24 3.86
CA PRO A 68 -32.80 4.13 3.19
C PRO A 68 -32.19 5.49 2.83
N ALA A 69 -33.00 6.50 2.50
CA ALA A 69 -32.50 7.83 2.14
C ALA A 69 -31.85 8.56 3.32
N GLN A 70 -32.39 8.39 4.53
CA GLN A 70 -31.80 8.97 5.75
C GLN A 70 -30.50 8.27 6.10
N VAL A 71 -30.46 6.93 6.00
CA VAL A 71 -29.24 6.15 6.16
C VAL A 71 -28.16 6.63 5.18
N PHE A 72 -28.50 6.81 3.90
CA PHE A 72 -27.57 7.33 2.89
C PHE A 72 -27.08 8.74 3.22
N SER A 73 -27.97 9.64 3.67
CA SER A 73 -27.59 11.02 4.01
C SER A 73 -26.57 11.07 5.16
N VAL A 74 -26.78 10.24 6.19
CA VAL A 74 -25.84 10.10 7.31
C VAL A 74 -24.52 9.55 6.79
N PHE A 75 -24.52 8.46 6.01
CA PHE A 75 -23.31 7.92 5.40
C PHE A 75 -22.53 8.96 4.58
N PHE A 76 -23.19 9.75 3.73
CA PHE A 76 -22.52 10.79 2.95
C PHE A 76 -21.94 11.90 3.82
N SER A 77 -22.64 12.29 4.89
CA SER A 77 -22.13 13.28 5.86
C SER A 77 -20.90 12.75 6.62
N LEU A 78 -20.92 11.46 6.99
CA LEU A 78 -19.81 10.75 7.63
C LEU A 78 -18.57 10.73 6.74
N PHE A 79 -18.74 10.35 5.47
CA PHE A 79 -17.65 10.36 4.50
C PHE A 79 -17.17 11.78 4.20
N GLY A 80 -18.07 12.77 4.12
CA GLY A 80 -17.75 14.16 3.85
C GLY A 80 -16.81 14.78 4.88
N GLY A 81 -17.02 14.50 6.17
CA GLY A 81 -16.16 14.99 7.25
C GLY A 81 -14.76 14.34 7.29
N LEU A 82 -14.67 13.06 6.93
CA LEU A 82 -13.40 12.31 6.91
C LEU A 82 -12.62 12.48 5.60
N LEU A 83 -13.28 12.84 4.49
CA LEU A 83 -12.67 12.93 3.17
C LEU A 83 -11.42 13.84 3.12
N PRO A 84 -11.42 15.06 3.68
CA PRO A 84 -10.24 15.92 3.67
C PRO A 84 -9.05 15.25 4.38
N TRP A 85 -9.32 14.56 5.49
CA TRP A 85 -8.31 13.83 6.25
C TRP A 85 -7.78 12.62 5.51
N ILE A 86 -8.65 11.88 4.81
CA ILE A 86 -8.24 10.77 3.94
C ILE A 86 -7.29 11.27 2.85
N VAL A 87 -7.62 12.39 2.20
CA VAL A 87 -6.78 13.00 1.16
C VAL A 87 -5.43 13.44 1.74
N LEU A 88 -5.44 14.20 2.84
CA LEU A 88 -4.22 14.66 3.49
C LEU A 88 -3.34 13.51 3.99
N GLY A 89 -3.93 12.50 4.62
CA GLY A 89 -3.24 11.29 5.08
C GLY A 89 -2.65 10.50 3.92
N SER A 90 -3.36 10.40 2.80
CA SER A 90 -2.87 9.75 1.58
C SER A 90 -1.67 10.48 0.98
N LEU A 91 -1.70 11.82 0.94
CA LEU A 91 -0.58 12.63 0.47
C LEU A 91 0.65 12.52 1.39
N ALA A 92 0.44 12.57 2.71
CA ALA A 92 1.53 12.38 3.67
C ALA A 92 2.15 10.98 3.55
N SER A 93 1.32 9.95 3.41
CA SER A 93 1.74 8.57 3.16
C SER A 93 2.54 8.44 1.86
N LEU A 94 2.10 9.11 0.78
CA LEU A 94 2.81 9.14 -0.50
C LEU A 94 4.21 9.75 -0.37
N VAL A 95 4.34 10.85 0.37
CA VAL A 95 5.63 11.50 0.62
C VAL A 95 6.58 10.58 1.38
N VAL A 96 6.13 9.99 2.49
CA VAL A 96 6.93 9.04 3.27
C VAL A 96 7.32 7.84 2.41
N TRP A 97 6.35 7.23 1.73
CA TRP A 97 6.60 6.11 0.84
C TRP A 97 7.65 6.45 -0.23
N ALA A 98 7.57 7.63 -0.85
CA ALA A 98 8.51 8.04 -1.88
C ALA A 98 9.92 8.30 -1.32
N MET A 99 10.05 8.90 -0.13
CA MET A 99 11.33 9.12 0.54
C MET A 99 12.04 7.80 0.84
N PHE A 100 11.31 6.80 1.35
CA PHE A 100 11.85 5.49 1.64
C PHE A 100 12.10 4.67 0.36
N MET A 101 11.22 4.77 -0.63
CA MET A 101 11.43 4.16 -1.94
C MET A 101 12.69 4.73 -2.59
N ALA A 102 12.91 6.03 -2.55
CA ALA A 102 14.12 6.68 -3.06
C ALA A 102 15.37 6.23 -2.31
N ALA A 103 15.32 6.17 -0.99
CA ALA A 103 16.44 5.72 -0.18
C ALA A 103 16.85 4.27 -0.51
N THR A 104 15.89 3.35 -0.67
CA THR A 104 16.21 1.97 -1.05
C THR A 104 16.74 1.86 -2.47
N GLN A 105 16.21 2.63 -3.43
CA GLN A 105 16.67 2.58 -4.81
C GLN A 105 18.06 3.21 -4.97
N ARG A 106 18.36 4.32 -4.28
CA ARG A 106 19.71 4.90 -4.24
C ARG A 106 20.72 3.93 -3.66
N ARG A 107 20.33 3.18 -2.63
CA ARG A 107 21.18 2.12 -2.08
C ARG A 107 21.48 1.05 -3.13
N TYR A 108 20.44 0.55 -3.80
CA TYR A 108 20.62 -0.51 -4.77
C TYR A 108 21.33 -0.09 -6.05
N ILE A 109 21.23 1.18 -6.47
CA ILE A 109 21.77 1.64 -7.74
C ILE A 109 23.12 2.35 -7.58
N ARG A 110 23.24 3.25 -6.61
CA ARG A 110 24.42 4.11 -6.45
C ARG A 110 25.28 3.75 -5.23
N ASP A 111 24.93 2.66 -4.51
CA ASP A 111 25.59 2.24 -3.27
C ASP A 111 25.70 3.33 -2.19
N GLU A 112 24.81 4.33 -2.24
CA GLU A 112 24.77 5.44 -1.28
C GLU A 112 24.48 4.94 0.16
N ALA A 113 24.98 5.68 1.15
CA ALA A 113 24.64 5.43 2.55
C ALA A 113 23.16 5.78 2.83
N PHE A 114 22.60 5.21 3.91
CA PHE A 114 21.23 5.51 4.31
C PHE A 114 21.07 6.99 4.66
N SER A 115 20.20 7.66 3.92
CA SER A 115 19.85 9.05 4.13
C SER A 115 18.39 9.29 3.77
N ILE A 116 17.70 10.02 4.65
CA ILE A 116 16.33 10.49 4.43
C ILE A 116 16.44 11.96 4.03
N ARG A 117 16.01 12.28 2.81
CA ARG A 117 15.96 13.65 2.28
C ARG A 117 14.72 13.80 1.42
N PHE A 118 14.31 15.04 1.20
CA PHE A 118 13.28 15.38 0.24
C PHE A 118 13.92 16.22 -0.87
N GLY A 119 14.05 15.66 -2.06
CA GLY A 119 14.72 16.30 -3.17
C GLY A 119 14.17 15.86 -4.53
N PRO A 120 14.91 16.17 -5.62
CA PRO A 120 14.45 15.89 -6.97
C PRO A 120 14.21 14.40 -7.26
N ASP A 121 15.00 13.51 -6.66
CA ASP A 121 14.85 12.06 -6.83
C ASP A 121 13.56 11.55 -6.17
N GLU A 122 13.23 12.07 -4.98
CA GLU A 122 11.96 11.77 -4.29
C GLU A 122 10.75 12.28 -5.07
N LEU A 123 10.80 13.51 -5.60
CA LEU A 123 9.72 14.07 -6.43
C LEU A 123 9.47 13.24 -7.69
N ARG A 124 10.52 12.76 -8.36
CA ARG A 124 10.39 11.88 -9.53
C ARG A 124 9.75 10.55 -9.13
N ILE A 125 10.13 9.97 -7.99
CA ILE A 125 9.54 8.74 -7.47
C ILE A 125 8.07 8.94 -7.07
N MET A 126 7.72 10.11 -6.50
CA MET A 126 6.32 10.46 -6.25
C MET A 126 5.52 10.50 -7.56
N ALA A 127 6.04 11.16 -8.60
CA ALA A 127 5.37 11.23 -9.90
C ALA A 127 5.15 9.83 -10.50
N VAL A 128 6.18 8.96 -10.45
CA VAL A 128 6.06 7.56 -10.85
C VAL A 128 5.02 6.83 -9.98
N GLY A 129 5.03 7.04 -8.67
CA GLY A 129 4.07 6.49 -7.72
C GLY A 129 2.63 6.90 -8.00
N VAL A 130 2.40 8.16 -8.40
CA VAL A 130 1.06 8.66 -8.80
C VAL A 130 0.58 7.95 -10.07
N VAL A 131 1.45 7.77 -11.07
CA VAL A 131 1.08 7.00 -12.28
C VAL A 131 0.68 5.57 -11.93
N TRP A 132 1.42 4.94 -11.00
CA TRP A 132 1.06 3.62 -10.48
C TRP A 132 -0.24 3.60 -9.69
N TYR A 133 -0.45 4.61 -8.84
CA TYR A 133 -1.68 4.78 -8.10
C TYR A 133 -2.87 4.89 -9.07
N LEU A 134 -2.77 5.71 -10.12
CA LEU A 134 -3.79 5.81 -11.17
C LEU A 134 -4.04 4.48 -11.89
N GLY A 135 -2.99 3.71 -12.17
CA GLY A 135 -3.12 2.38 -12.77
C GLY A 135 -3.88 1.40 -11.88
N VAL A 136 -3.56 1.37 -10.58
CA VAL A 136 -4.28 0.57 -9.58
C VAL A 136 -5.71 1.09 -9.39
N SER A 137 -5.90 2.41 -9.32
CA SER A 137 -7.21 3.04 -9.20
C SER A 137 -8.09 2.65 -10.38
N LEU A 138 -7.58 2.62 -11.61
CA LEU A 138 -8.36 2.17 -12.76
C LEU A 138 -8.78 0.70 -12.65
N MET A 139 -7.91 -0.15 -12.09
CA MET A 139 -8.22 -1.56 -11.85
C MET A 139 -9.40 -1.76 -10.89
N TYR A 140 -9.53 -0.92 -9.88
CA TYR A 140 -10.64 -0.97 -8.92
C TYR A 140 -11.86 -0.15 -9.35
N LEU A 141 -11.64 1.00 -9.97
CA LEU A 141 -12.69 1.94 -10.37
C LEU A 141 -13.62 1.32 -11.42
N LEU A 142 -13.08 0.66 -12.45
CA LEU A 142 -13.92 0.11 -13.52
C LEU A 142 -14.93 -0.94 -13.00
N PRO A 143 -14.53 -1.95 -12.19
CA PRO A 143 -15.48 -2.84 -11.54
C PRO A 143 -16.45 -2.12 -10.58
N SER A 144 -15.98 -1.11 -9.83
CA SER A 144 -16.86 -0.32 -8.94
C SER A 144 -17.94 0.43 -9.71
N LEU A 145 -17.66 0.96 -10.91
CA LEU A 145 -18.66 1.61 -11.75
C LEU A 145 -19.75 0.64 -12.22
N VAL A 146 -19.41 -0.63 -12.45
CA VAL A 146 -20.39 -1.67 -12.80
C VAL A 146 -21.35 -1.97 -11.65
N MET A 147 -20.92 -1.73 -10.41
CA MET A 147 -21.72 -1.90 -9.20
C MET A 147 -22.61 -0.69 -8.88
N LEU A 148 -22.41 0.49 -9.50
CA LEU A 148 -23.22 1.69 -9.22
C LEU A 148 -24.74 1.47 -9.36
N PRO A 149 -25.25 0.74 -10.38
CA PRO A 149 -26.69 0.49 -10.49
C PRO A 149 -27.27 -0.33 -9.33
N MET A 150 -26.44 -0.92 -8.46
CA MET A 150 -26.93 -1.70 -7.33
C MET A 150 -27.68 -0.86 -6.31
N PHE A 151 -27.36 0.44 -6.21
CA PHE A 151 -28.10 1.34 -5.33
C PHE A 151 -29.56 1.49 -5.76
N GLY A 152 -29.84 1.55 -7.06
CA GLY A 152 -31.22 1.64 -7.58
C GLY A 152 -32.02 0.38 -7.29
N ILE A 153 -31.40 -0.79 -7.32
CA ILE A 153 -32.11 -2.05 -7.10
C ILE A 153 -32.45 -2.29 -5.64
N VAL A 154 -31.61 -1.81 -4.72
CA VAL A 154 -31.94 -1.83 -3.30
C VAL A 154 -33.14 -0.92 -3.03
N SER A 155 -33.24 0.25 -3.68
CA SER A 155 -34.43 1.09 -3.56
C SER A 155 -35.67 0.46 -4.19
N ASP A 156 -35.54 -0.13 -5.38
CA ASP A 156 -36.66 -0.78 -6.08
C ASP A 156 -37.20 -1.97 -5.25
N PHE A 157 -36.32 -2.74 -4.61
CA PHE A 157 -36.70 -3.81 -3.69
C PHE A 157 -37.39 -3.26 -2.42
N ALA A 158 -36.85 -2.20 -1.82
CA ALA A 158 -37.43 -1.57 -0.63
C ALA A 158 -38.83 -0.99 -0.90
N ASN A 159 -39.07 -0.50 -2.13
CA ASN A 159 -40.37 0.00 -2.56
C ASN A 159 -41.36 -1.11 -2.96
N GLY A 160 -40.91 -2.37 -3.03
CA GLY A 160 -41.71 -3.51 -3.46
C GLY A 160 -41.92 -3.61 -4.98
N ASP A 161 -41.14 -2.86 -5.76
CA ASP A 161 -41.22 -2.84 -7.23
C ASP A 161 -40.66 -4.12 -7.87
N ILE A 162 -39.76 -4.82 -7.16
CA ILE A 162 -39.15 -6.08 -7.60
C ILE A 162 -39.24 -7.16 -6.52
N SER A 163 -39.31 -8.41 -6.95
CA SER A 163 -39.28 -9.56 -6.06
C SER A 163 -37.87 -9.87 -5.55
N GLU A 164 -37.78 -10.59 -4.42
CA GLU A 164 -36.50 -11.06 -3.86
C GLU A 164 -35.70 -11.89 -4.89
N ASN A 165 -36.38 -12.73 -5.67
CA ASN A 165 -35.74 -13.56 -6.70
C ASN A 165 -35.11 -12.71 -7.82
N GLU A 166 -35.75 -11.61 -8.21
CA GLU A 166 -35.23 -10.69 -9.23
C GLU A 166 -34.04 -9.89 -8.70
N MET A 167 -34.10 -9.44 -7.45
CA MET A 167 -32.99 -8.79 -6.76
C MET A 167 -31.77 -9.74 -6.70
N VAL A 168 -31.96 -10.97 -6.25
CA VAL A 168 -30.89 -11.99 -6.17
C VAL A 168 -30.31 -12.29 -7.55
N ALA A 169 -31.15 -12.48 -8.56
CA ALA A 169 -30.69 -12.74 -9.93
C ALA A 169 -29.85 -11.58 -10.48
N PHE A 170 -30.25 -10.34 -10.24
CA PHE A 170 -29.48 -9.18 -10.66
C PHE A 170 -28.15 -9.06 -9.89
N MET A 171 -28.16 -9.25 -8.57
CA MET A 171 -26.96 -9.21 -7.74
C MET A 171 -25.94 -10.27 -8.19
N LEU A 172 -26.38 -11.52 -8.37
CA LEU A 172 -25.53 -12.59 -8.88
C LEU A 172 -24.99 -12.28 -10.28
N GLY A 173 -25.84 -11.75 -11.17
CA GLY A 173 -25.43 -11.33 -12.51
C GLY A 173 -24.32 -10.28 -12.47
N ARG A 174 -24.47 -9.21 -11.67
CA ARG A 174 -23.45 -8.15 -11.53
C ARG A 174 -22.18 -8.64 -10.87
N MET A 175 -22.29 -9.40 -9.79
CA MET A 175 -21.13 -9.98 -9.10
C MET A 175 -20.34 -10.89 -10.03
N SER A 176 -21.01 -11.64 -10.91
CA SER A 176 -20.33 -12.48 -11.91
C SER A 176 -19.57 -11.63 -12.94
N ILE A 177 -20.13 -10.50 -13.40
CA ILE A 177 -19.45 -9.57 -14.31
C ILE A 177 -18.21 -8.95 -13.62
N VAL A 178 -18.37 -8.48 -12.38
CA VAL A 178 -17.27 -7.91 -11.59
C VAL A 178 -16.16 -8.95 -11.36
N ALA A 179 -16.53 -10.17 -10.99
CA ALA A 179 -15.58 -11.27 -10.83
C ALA A 179 -14.83 -11.57 -12.13
N LEU A 180 -15.53 -11.60 -13.27
CA LEU A 180 -14.91 -11.78 -14.58
C LEU A 180 -13.97 -10.62 -14.94
N MET A 181 -14.37 -9.38 -14.64
CA MET A 181 -13.50 -8.21 -14.84
C MET A 181 -12.21 -8.33 -14.03
N PHE A 182 -12.29 -8.68 -12.74
CA PHE A 182 -11.09 -8.91 -11.93
C PHE A 182 -10.25 -10.07 -12.47
N LEU A 183 -10.88 -11.16 -12.90
CA LEU A 183 -10.19 -12.32 -13.48
C LEU A 183 -9.37 -11.95 -14.73
N VAL A 184 -9.87 -11.03 -15.57
CA VAL A 184 -9.18 -10.59 -16.79
C VAL A 184 -8.20 -9.44 -16.50
N MET A 185 -8.60 -8.46 -15.71
CA MET A 185 -7.79 -7.27 -15.43
C MET A 185 -6.60 -7.58 -14.54
N PHE A 186 -6.71 -8.53 -13.61
CA PHE A 186 -5.62 -8.86 -12.69
C PHE A 186 -4.38 -9.41 -13.42
N PRO A 187 -4.46 -10.42 -14.31
CA PRO A 187 -3.32 -10.86 -15.11
C PRO A 187 -2.72 -9.74 -15.99
N VAL A 188 -3.58 -8.89 -16.57
CA VAL A 188 -3.13 -7.73 -17.36
C VAL A 188 -2.34 -6.76 -16.49
N TYR A 189 -2.84 -6.46 -15.29
CA TYR A 189 -2.16 -5.63 -14.32
C TYR A 189 -0.84 -6.26 -13.89
N VAL A 190 -0.80 -7.55 -13.53
CA VAL A 190 0.42 -8.27 -13.14
C VAL A 190 1.46 -8.24 -14.27
N PHE A 191 1.03 -8.40 -15.51
CA PHE A 191 1.90 -8.31 -16.67
C PHE A 191 2.56 -6.93 -16.77
N PHE A 192 1.77 -5.85 -16.79
CA PHE A 192 2.31 -4.50 -16.82
C PHE A 192 3.14 -4.18 -15.58
N ALA A 193 2.70 -4.66 -14.42
CA ALA A 193 3.34 -4.35 -13.17
C ALA A 193 4.75 -4.94 -13.07
N THR A 194 4.89 -6.19 -13.50
CA THR A 194 6.20 -6.85 -13.59
C THR A 194 7.10 -6.15 -14.60
N ARG A 195 6.56 -5.80 -15.78
CA ARG A 195 7.31 -5.16 -16.87
C ARG A 195 7.82 -3.77 -16.48
N PHE A 196 7.01 -2.99 -15.78
CA PHE A 196 7.37 -1.65 -15.32
C PHE A 196 8.00 -1.62 -13.94
N SER A 197 8.11 -2.75 -13.22
CA SER A 197 8.75 -2.78 -11.90
C SER A 197 10.14 -2.13 -11.83
N PRO A 198 11.03 -2.20 -12.85
CA PRO A 198 12.33 -1.53 -12.80
C PRO A 198 12.26 0.00 -12.88
N VAL A 199 11.09 0.60 -13.12
CA VAL A 199 10.95 2.06 -13.33
C VAL A 199 11.47 2.88 -12.16
N PHE A 200 11.29 2.41 -10.92
CA PHE A 200 11.77 3.12 -9.74
C PHE A 200 13.30 3.18 -9.70
N ALA A 201 13.93 2.03 -9.97
CA ALA A 201 15.38 1.91 -10.05
C ALA A 201 15.96 2.72 -11.23
N MET A 202 15.33 2.61 -12.41
CA MET A 202 15.73 3.36 -13.60
C MET A 202 15.55 4.87 -13.42
N THR A 203 14.51 5.31 -12.71
CA THR A 203 14.29 6.74 -12.45
C THR A 203 15.39 7.33 -11.57
N VAL A 204 15.92 6.56 -10.63
CA VAL A 204 17.08 6.96 -9.84
C VAL A 204 18.37 6.89 -10.66
N LYS A 205 18.57 5.85 -11.47
CA LYS A 205 19.73 5.71 -12.36
C LYS A 205 19.83 6.91 -13.33
N GLU A 206 18.76 7.15 -14.07
CA GLU A 206 18.72 8.11 -15.18
C GLU A 206 18.41 9.55 -14.73
N ARG A 207 18.07 9.76 -13.46
CA ARG A 207 17.64 11.07 -12.91
C ARG A 207 16.51 11.71 -13.73
N ARG A 208 15.61 10.90 -14.28
CA ARG A 208 14.40 11.30 -15.03
C ARG A 208 13.35 10.20 -14.94
N ILE A 209 12.08 10.53 -15.16
CA ILE A 209 11.00 9.52 -15.18
C ILE A 209 11.22 8.57 -16.37
N ALA A 210 11.44 7.28 -16.08
CA ALA A 210 12.05 6.33 -17.03
C ALA A 210 11.16 5.13 -17.37
N PHE A 211 9.86 5.34 -17.66
CA PHE A 211 8.94 4.24 -18.01
C PHE A 211 9.34 3.48 -19.28
N GLY A 212 9.72 4.20 -20.34
CA GLY A 212 10.17 3.57 -21.59
C GLY A 212 11.44 2.73 -21.40
N ASP A 213 12.36 3.21 -20.59
CA ASP A 213 13.61 2.53 -20.25
C ASP A 213 13.35 1.25 -19.44
N ALA A 214 12.44 1.31 -18.47
CA ALA A 214 12.02 0.14 -17.68
C ALA A 214 11.48 -1.00 -18.55
N TRP A 215 10.76 -0.67 -19.62
CA TRP A 215 10.24 -1.66 -20.58
C TRP A 215 11.35 -2.38 -21.34
N ILE A 216 12.41 -1.67 -21.73
CA ILE A 216 13.57 -2.23 -22.42
C ILE A 216 14.31 -3.17 -21.47
N VAL A 217 14.56 -2.73 -20.24
CA VAL A 217 15.30 -3.47 -19.21
C VAL A 217 14.63 -4.79 -18.83
N SER A 218 13.31 -4.83 -18.76
CA SER A 218 12.59 -6.05 -18.42
C SER A 218 12.42 -7.01 -19.61
N ARG A 219 12.78 -6.61 -20.85
CA ARG A 219 12.53 -7.38 -22.10
C ARG A 219 13.32 -8.69 -22.10
N GLY A 220 12.62 -9.79 -22.35
CA GLY A 220 13.19 -11.15 -22.30
C GLY A 220 13.45 -11.68 -20.88
N ARG A 221 13.12 -10.91 -19.83
CA ARG A 221 13.40 -11.23 -18.42
C ARG A 221 12.15 -11.27 -17.55
N PHE A 222 10.96 -11.31 -18.18
CA PHE A 222 9.67 -11.26 -17.48
C PHE A 222 9.51 -12.38 -16.43
N TRP A 223 9.67 -13.65 -16.84
CA TRP A 223 9.43 -14.79 -15.95
C TRP A 223 10.35 -14.84 -14.74
N PRO A 224 11.68 -14.62 -14.88
CA PRO A 224 12.52 -14.57 -13.71
C PRO A 224 12.20 -13.40 -12.76
N ILE A 225 11.84 -12.21 -13.29
CA ILE A 225 11.44 -11.07 -12.46
C ILE A 225 10.14 -11.40 -11.71
N LEU A 226 9.12 -11.90 -12.42
CA LEU A 226 7.83 -12.28 -11.83
C LEU A 226 8.01 -13.35 -10.76
N GLY A 227 8.78 -14.41 -11.05
CA GLY A 227 9.02 -15.49 -10.10
C GLY A 227 9.75 -15.00 -8.85
N ALA A 228 10.73 -14.09 -9.00
CA ALA A 228 11.46 -13.54 -7.87
C ALA A 228 10.53 -12.68 -6.99
N PHE A 229 9.67 -11.86 -7.60
CA PHE A 229 8.62 -11.14 -6.88
C PHE A 229 7.66 -12.07 -6.18
N LEU A 230 7.21 -13.13 -6.84
CA LEU A 230 6.25 -14.09 -6.27
C LEU A 230 6.84 -14.78 -5.04
N ILE A 231 8.09 -15.26 -5.12
CA ILE A 231 8.75 -15.89 -3.96
C ILE A 231 8.96 -14.88 -2.83
N LEU A 232 9.45 -13.68 -3.11
CA LEU A 232 9.67 -12.66 -2.07
C LEU A 232 8.35 -12.19 -1.45
N ALA A 233 7.30 -12.03 -2.26
CA ALA A 233 5.99 -11.63 -1.78
C ALA A 233 5.33 -12.73 -0.95
N ILE A 234 5.40 -13.99 -1.36
CA ILE A 234 4.83 -15.11 -0.60
C ILE A 234 5.66 -15.36 0.66
N VAL A 235 6.96 -15.62 0.55
CA VAL A 235 7.80 -15.99 1.71
C VAL A 235 7.95 -14.81 2.66
N GLY A 236 8.27 -13.63 2.12
CA GLY A 236 8.40 -12.41 2.91
C GLY A 236 7.05 -11.96 3.48
N GLY A 237 5.97 -12.06 2.70
CA GLY A 237 4.61 -11.76 3.16
C GLY A 237 4.13 -12.72 4.24
N MET A 238 4.43 -14.02 4.14
CA MET A 238 4.14 -14.99 5.20
C MET A 238 4.94 -14.71 6.46
N ALA A 239 6.23 -14.41 6.35
CA ALA A 239 7.06 -14.09 7.52
C ALA A 239 6.57 -12.82 8.23
N VAL A 240 6.28 -11.75 7.47
CA VAL A 240 5.73 -10.50 8.01
C VAL A 240 4.31 -10.71 8.54
N GLY A 241 3.49 -11.49 7.85
CA GLY A 241 2.12 -11.82 8.26
C GLY A 241 2.12 -12.59 9.57
N PHE A 242 2.94 -13.63 9.70
CA PHE A 242 3.08 -14.42 10.92
C PHE A 242 3.58 -13.58 12.10
N ALA A 243 4.65 -12.81 11.91
CA ALA A 243 5.16 -11.91 12.94
C ALA A 243 4.15 -10.80 13.31
N GLY A 244 3.39 -10.30 12.32
CA GLY A 244 2.30 -9.37 12.50
C GLY A 244 1.14 -9.96 13.31
N SER A 245 0.77 -11.22 13.06
CA SER A 245 -0.26 -11.93 13.81
C SER A 245 0.15 -12.16 15.27
N ILE A 246 1.43 -12.48 15.53
CA ILE A 246 1.95 -12.55 16.90
C ILE A 246 1.85 -11.19 17.58
N ALA A 247 2.30 -10.12 16.91
CA ALA A 247 2.21 -8.76 17.46
C ALA A 247 0.75 -8.35 17.73
N GLN A 248 -0.18 -8.73 16.85
CA GLN A 248 -1.60 -8.49 17.03
C GLN A 248 -2.13 -9.25 18.25
N MET A 249 -1.78 -10.53 18.41
CA MET A 249 -2.20 -11.35 19.55
C MET A 249 -1.78 -10.75 20.90
N LEU A 250 -0.65 -10.04 20.95
CA LEU A 250 -0.20 -9.34 22.16
C LEU A 250 -1.04 -8.10 22.49
N VAL A 251 -1.65 -7.46 21.49
CA VAL A 251 -2.46 -6.25 21.67
C VAL A 251 -3.95 -6.56 21.79
N THR A 252 -4.41 -7.70 21.25
CA THR A 252 -5.81 -8.13 21.31
C THR A 252 -6.40 -8.10 22.72
N PRO A 253 -5.73 -8.56 23.81
CA PRO A 253 -6.30 -8.48 25.15
C PRO A 253 -6.57 -7.05 25.63
N ALA A 254 -5.68 -6.10 25.31
CA ALA A 254 -5.86 -4.69 25.64
C ALA A 254 -7.01 -4.07 24.86
N PHE A 255 -7.15 -4.43 23.58
CA PHE A 255 -8.27 -4.02 22.75
C PHE A 255 -9.60 -4.61 23.25
N MET A 256 -9.68 -5.93 23.42
CA MET A 256 -10.87 -6.63 23.92
C MET A 256 -11.30 -6.15 25.29
N GLY A 257 -10.35 -5.94 26.22
CA GLY A 257 -10.65 -5.41 27.54
C GLY A 257 -11.09 -3.94 27.55
N SER A 258 -10.86 -3.20 26.45
CA SER A 258 -11.39 -1.84 26.27
C SER A 258 -12.78 -1.88 25.64
N VAL A 259 -12.98 -2.73 24.62
CA VAL A 259 -14.29 -2.92 23.96
C VAL A 259 -15.31 -3.56 24.88
N SER A 260 -14.91 -4.48 25.77
CA SER A 260 -15.83 -5.11 26.72
C SER A 260 -16.38 -4.14 27.78
N ARG A 261 -15.90 -2.89 27.82
CA ARG A 261 -16.40 -1.84 28.71
C ARG A 261 -17.37 -0.88 28.02
N VAL A 262 -17.58 -1.06 26.72
CA VAL A 262 -18.53 -0.27 25.93
C VAL A 262 -19.82 -1.07 25.87
N GLU A 263 -20.83 -0.63 26.60
CA GLU A 263 -22.15 -1.27 26.60
C GLU A 263 -23.08 -0.67 25.53
N ASP A 264 -22.87 0.60 25.18
CA ASP A 264 -23.70 1.35 24.23
C ASP A 264 -22.85 2.17 23.24
N SER A 265 -23.43 2.52 22.09
CA SER A 265 -22.82 3.33 21.04
C SER A 265 -22.40 4.73 21.55
N SER A 266 -23.13 5.26 22.53
CA SER A 266 -22.81 6.50 23.25
C SER A 266 -21.47 6.44 24.01
N GLU A 267 -20.99 5.24 24.35
CA GLU A 267 -19.74 5.03 25.09
C GLU A 267 -18.52 4.79 24.18
N LEU A 268 -18.67 4.80 22.86
CA LEU A 268 -17.58 4.51 21.90
C LEU A 268 -16.35 5.42 22.10
N ARG A 269 -16.55 6.64 22.59
CA ARG A 269 -15.46 7.58 22.91
C ARG A 269 -14.56 7.07 24.03
N SER A 270 -15.07 6.24 24.93
CA SER A 270 -14.31 5.64 26.04
C SER A 270 -13.19 4.70 25.58
N LEU A 271 -13.23 4.24 24.32
CA LEU A 271 -12.17 3.42 23.72
C LEU A 271 -10.85 4.17 23.58
N PHE A 272 -10.86 5.51 23.53
CA PHE A 272 -9.66 6.34 23.39
C PHE A 272 -8.90 6.48 24.73
N THR A 273 -8.57 5.36 25.36
CA THR A 273 -7.74 5.34 26.56
C THR A 273 -6.25 5.45 26.21
N PRO A 274 -5.42 6.10 27.06
CA PRO A 274 -3.98 6.15 26.85
C PRO A 274 -3.35 4.75 26.70
N THR A 275 -3.82 3.77 27.47
CA THR A 275 -3.35 2.39 27.41
C THR A 275 -3.61 1.77 26.04
N LEU A 276 -4.83 1.89 25.52
CA LEU A 276 -5.16 1.33 24.20
C LEU A 276 -4.37 2.04 23.10
N THR A 277 -4.26 3.37 23.15
CA THR A 277 -3.48 4.14 22.18
C THR A 277 -2.02 3.71 22.17
N ILE A 278 -1.38 3.57 23.34
CA ILE A 278 0.03 3.11 23.43
C ILE A 278 0.17 1.70 22.85
N ALA A 279 -0.74 0.78 23.18
CA ALA A 279 -0.71 -0.59 22.67
C ALA A 279 -0.85 -0.62 21.14
N LEU A 280 -1.77 0.18 20.57
CA LEU A 280 -1.95 0.30 19.12
C LEU A 280 -0.74 0.93 18.43
N LEU A 281 -0.08 1.93 19.04
CA LEU A 281 1.13 2.55 18.49
C LEU A 281 2.32 1.59 18.52
N LEU A 282 2.46 0.78 19.57
CA LEU A 282 3.48 -0.28 19.62
C LEU A 282 3.24 -1.35 18.56
N TYR A 283 1.99 -1.79 18.38
CA TYR A 283 1.63 -2.68 17.28
C TYR A 283 1.95 -2.06 15.91
N ALA A 284 1.56 -0.80 15.69
CA ALA A 284 1.84 -0.09 14.45
C ALA A 284 3.34 0.00 14.19
N PHE A 285 4.15 0.30 15.20
CA PHE A 285 5.61 0.32 15.11
C PHE A 285 6.18 -1.02 14.65
N ILE A 286 5.80 -2.12 15.30
CA ILE A 286 6.26 -3.46 14.91
C ILE A 286 5.80 -3.78 13.48
N ARG A 287 4.55 -3.48 13.15
CA ARG A 287 3.99 -3.72 11.83
C ARG A 287 4.71 -2.93 10.74
N TYR A 288 5.03 -1.66 10.98
CA TYR A 288 5.79 -0.83 10.06
C TYR A 288 7.23 -1.28 9.95
N PHE A 289 7.88 -1.67 11.04
CA PHE A 289 9.24 -2.23 10.99
C PHE A 289 9.31 -3.45 10.07
N LEU A 290 8.39 -4.40 10.24
CA LEU A 290 8.29 -5.58 9.38
C LEU A 290 7.98 -5.22 7.93
N SER A 291 7.05 -4.28 7.71
CA SER A 291 6.76 -3.76 6.35
C SER A 291 7.96 -3.07 5.71
N GLY A 292 8.77 -2.34 6.48
CA GLY A 292 9.97 -1.66 6.00
C GLY A 292 11.03 -2.65 5.53
N LEU A 293 11.23 -3.76 6.27
CA LEU A 293 12.08 -4.86 5.83
C LEU A 293 11.59 -5.44 4.51
N LEU A 294 10.30 -5.80 4.44
CA LEU A 294 9.71 -6.36 3.22
C LEU A 294 9.81 -5.40 2.04
N MET A 295 9.53 -4.11 2.26
CA MET A 295 9.65 -3.06 1.26
C MET A 295 11.07 -2.99 0.68
N HIS A 296 12.11 -3.10 1.51
CA HIS A 296 13.49 -3.09 1.02
C HIS A 296 13.81 -4.31 0.15
N PHE A 297 13.47 -5.52 0.61
CA PHE A 297 13.83 -6.76 -0.09
C PHE A 297 13.03 -7.00 -1.36
N VAL A 298 11.72 -6.70 -1.35
CA VAL A 298 10.84 -6.86 -2.51
C VAL A 298 11.27 -5.98 -3.67
N GLN A 299 11.97 -4.87 -3.42
CA GLN A 299 12.49 -4.00 -4.49
C GLN A 299 13.78 -4.52 -5.15
N GLY A 300 14.40 -5.56 -4.59
CA GLY A 300 15.64 -6.16 -5.09
C GLY A 300 15.58 -6.65 -6.53
N PRO A 301 14.59 -7.46 -6.96
CA PRO A 301 14.51 -7.98 -8.33
C PRO A 301 14.46 -6.88 -9.40
N ALA A 302 13.68 -5.83 -9.16
CA ALA A 302 13.56 -4.69 -10.06
C ALA A 302 14.86 -3.88 -10.15
N ALA A 303 15.53 -3.66 -9.03
CA ALA A 303 16.80 -2.96 -9.00
C ALA A 303 17.94 -3.78 -9.64
N PHE A 304 17.94 -5.11 -9.44
CA PHE A 304 18.87 -6.02 -10.11
C PHE A 304 18.71 -5.97 -11.63
N ALA A 305 17.47 -5.95 -12.12
CA ALA A 305 17.20 -5.78 -13.55
C ALA A 305 17.77 -4.46 -14.08
N ALA A 306 17.59 -3.36 -13.35
CA ALA A 306 18.09 -2.04 -13.71
C ALA A 306 19.63 -1.94 -13.73
N ARG A 307 20.34 -2.64 -12.83
CA ARG A 307 21.81 -2.75 -12.89
C ARG A 307 22.27 -3.47 -14.17
N HIS A 308 21.52 -4.48 -14.61
CA HIS A 308 21.84 -5.25 -15.83
C HIS A 308 21.21 -4.65 -17.10
N ASP A 309 21.09 -3.32 -17.18
CA ASP A 309 20.56 -2.63 -18.36
C ASP A 309 21.45 -2.94 -19.58
N PRO A 310 20.88 -3.48 -20.69
CA PRO A 310 21.65 -3.82 -21.89
C PRO A 310 22.31 -2.61 -22.58
N ARG A 311 21.98 -1.37 -22.21
CA ARG A 311 22.53 -0.14 -22.80
C ARG A 311 23.74 0.42 -22.04
N GLY A 312 24.08 -0.17 -20.90
CA GLY A 312 25.19 0.25 -20.04
C GLY A 312 24.88 -0.02 -18.57
N SER A 313 25.78 -0.72 -17.88
CA SER A 313 25.62 -1.03 -16.46
C SER A 313 25.93 0.20 -15.60
N VAL A 314 25.27 0.28 -14.45
CA VAL A 314 25.64 1.27 -13.42
C VAL A 314 27.04 0.98 -12.88
N ASP A 315 27.44 -0.30 -12.88
CA ASP A 315 28.77 -0.73 -12.46
C ASP A 315 29.85 -0.26 -13.44
N ASP A 316 29.53 -0.10 -14.73
CA ASP A 316 30.46 0.43 -15.73
C ASP A 316 30.73 1.92 -15.47
N ALA A 317 29.69 2.70 -15.12
CA ALA A 317 29.83 4.12 -14.83
C ALA A 317 30.57 4.39 -13.51
N LEU A 318 30.28 3.61 -12.45
CA LEU A 318 30.96 3.71 -11.16
C LEU A 318 32.45 3.33 -11.26
N SER A 319 32.80 2.35 -12.10
CA SER A 319 34.20 1.99 -12.33
C SER A 319 35.03 3.11 -12.94
N VAL A 320 34.42 4.02 -13.72
CA VAL A 320 35.12 5.15 -14.36
C VAL A 320 35.27 6.34 -13.40
N GLU A 321 34.38 6.50 -12.43
CA GLU A 321 34.49 7.54 -11.38
C GLU A 321 35.57 7.22 -10.34
N GLU A 322 35.87 5.94 -10.06
CA GLU A 322 36.97 5.56 -9.15
C GLU A 322 38.38 5.83 -9.72
N PHE A 323 38.51 6.08 -11.03
CA PHE A 323 39.78 6.38 -11.69
C PHE A 323 40.01 7.87 -12.00
N ASN A 324 39.07 8.76 -11.66
CA ASN A 324 39.22 10.22 -11.76
C ASN A 324 39.29 10.88 -10.38
#